data_AF-A0A3D1XU81-F1
#
_entry.id   AF-A0A3D1XU81-F1
#
_cell.length_a   1.000
_cell.length_b   1.000
_cell.length_c   1.000
_cell.angle_alpha   90.00
_cell.angle_beta   90.00
_cell.angle_gamma   90.00
#
_symmetry.space_group_name_H-M   'P 1'
#
loop_
_entity.id
_entity.type
_entity.pdbx_description
1 polymer ?
#
loop_
_entity_poly.entity_id
_entity_poly.type
_entity_poly.pdbx_seq_one_letter_code
_entity_poly.pdbx_strand_id
1 'polypeptide(L)' 'MSYQSGWKAINLKFSERVPRTEYSAESYHWPLIQTVTGIDTSIEGNRKKATKEFVKKWDYGGGQSY' A
#
# COMPACT_ATOMS: atom_id res chain seq x y z
N MET A 1 -8.85 -4.34 -1.44
CA MET A 1 -9.85 -5.38 -1.32
C MET A 1 -11.15 -4.69 -1.57
N SER A 2 -11.66 -4.95 -2.75
CA SER A 2 -13.09 -4.80 -2.95
C SER A 2 -13.81 -5.70 -1.94
N TYR A 3 -15.07 -5.36 -1.65
CA TYR A 3 -15.96 -6.18 -0.84
C TYR A 3 -15.95 -7.66 -1.30
N GLN A 4 -15.94 -7.91 -2.61
CA GLN A 4 -15.90 -9.25 -3.18
C GLN A 4 -14.61 -10.01 -2.85
N SER A 5 -13.45 -9.36 -2.94
CA SER A 5 -12.17 -9.99 -2.57
C SER A 5 -12.12 -10.30 -1.08
N GLY A 6 -12.64 -9.41 -0.23
CA GLY A 6 -12.76 -9.65 1.21
C GLY A 6 -13.69 -10.82 1.54
N TRP A 7 -14.85 -10.88 0.90
CA TRP A 7 -15.80 -11.98 1.07
C TRP A 7 -15.23 -13.32 0.63
N LYS A 8 -14.49 -13.38 -0.50
CA LYS A 8 -13.77 -14.58 -0.94
C LYS A 8 -12.72 -15.02 0.10
N ALA A 9 -11.92 -14.08 0.61
CA ALA A 9 -10.89 -14.37 1.61
C ALA A 9 -11.47 -15.00 2.90
N ILE A 10 -12.58 -14.46 3.42
CA ILE A 10 -13.28 -15.02 4.60
C ILE A 10 -13.75 -16.46 4.35
N ASN A 11 -14.19 -16.76 3.13
CA ASN A 11 -14.66 -18.08 2.73
C ASN A 11 -13.54 -19.04 2.29
N LEU A 12 -12.27 -18.72 2.58
CA LEU A 12 -11.08 -19.48 2.16
C LEU A 12 -11.01 -19.70 0.63
N LYS A 13 -11.61 -18.81 -0.14
CA LYS A 13 -11.54 -18.82 -1.61
C LYS A 13 -10.39 -17.93 -2.03
N PHE A 14 -9.47 -18.50 -2.81
CA PHE A 14 -8.36 -17.74 -3.38
C PHE A 14 -8.89 -16.60 -4.26
N SER A 15 -8.45 -15.38 -3.99
CA SER A 15 -8.61 -14.27 -4.92
C SER A 15 -7.53 -14.35 -6.01
N GLU A 16 -7.80 -13.79 -7.18
CA GLU A 16 -6.85 -13.73 -8.30
C GLU A 16 -5.55 -12.99 -7.96
N ARG A 17 -5.57 -12.20 -6.87
CA ARG A 17 -4.43 -11.45 -6.35
C ARG A 17 -4.21 -11.77 -4.88
N VAL A 18 -2.96 -11.93 -4.49
CA VAL A 18 -2.53 -11.99 -3.09
C VAL A 18 -2.53 -10.56 -2.51
N PRO A 19 -3.25 -10.29 -1.40
CA PRO A 19 -3.22 -8.99 -0.76
C PRO A 19 -1.82 -8.69 -0.22
N ARG A 20 -1.39 -7.43 -0.35
CA ARG A 20 -0.13 -6.93 0.20
C ARG A 20 -0.33 -6.59 1.67
N THR A 21 0.25 -7.38 2.57
CA THR A 21 0.08 -7.27 4.03
C THR A 21 1.36 -6.82 4.74
N GLU A 22 2.29 -6.16 4.03
CA GLU A 22 3.54 -5.72 4.64
C GLU A 22 3.26 -4.64 5.69
N TYR A 23 3.59 -4.96 6.94
CA TYR A 23 3.42 -4.04 8.05
C TYR A 23 4.48 -2.94 8.02
N SER A 24 4.05 -1.69 8.19
CA SER A 24 4.93 -0.51 8.31
C SER A 24 5.80 -0.20 7.07
N ALA A 25 5.40 -0.68 5.89
CA ALA A 25 6.04 -0.34 4.61
C ALA A 25 6.16 1.19 4.42
N GLU A 26 5.14 1.92 4.83
CA GLU A 26 4.98 3.37 4.74
C GLU A 26 5.81 4.19 5.75
N SER A 27 6.45 3.51 6.72
CA SER A 27 7.16 4.15 7.84
C SER A 27 8.65 3.81 7.92
N TYR A 28 9.10 2.70 7.33
CA TYR A 28 10.50 2.26 7.44
C TYR A 28 11.18 1.94 6.12
N HIS A 29 10.41 1.73 5.04
CA HIS A 29 10.98 1.29 3.76
C HIS A 29 11.14 2.46 2.78
N TRP A 30 12.02 3.40 3.11
CA TRP A 30 12.25 4.62 2.32
C TRP A 30 12.57 4.37 0.83
N PRO A 31 13.42 3.41 0.45
CA PRO A 31 13.66 3.11 -0.96
C PRO A 31 12.40 2.65 -1.71
N LEU A 32 11.55 1.87 -1.03
CA LEU A 32 10.28 1.39 -1.60
C LEU A 32 9.29 2.55 -1.76
N ILE A 33 9.14 3.36 -0.72
CA ILE A 33 8.29 4.56 -0.74
C ILE A 33 8.70 5.48 -1.88
N GLN A 34 9.99 5.75 -2.02
CA GLN A 34 10.52 6.56 -3.11
C GLN A 34 10.25 5.94 -4.49
N THR A 35 10.43 4.63 -4.65
CA THR A 35 10.16 3.93 -5.91
C THR A 35 8.70 4.04 -6.33
N VAL A 36 7.76 3.94 -5.38
CA VAL A 36 6.32 3.96 -5.66
C VAL A 36 5.79 5.38 -5.86
N THR A 37 6.33 6.34 -5.12
CA THR A 37 5.82 7.72 -5.11
C THR A 37 6.57 8.65 -6.06
N GLY A 38 7.84 8.37 -6.36
CA GLY A 38 8.76 9.27 -7.06
C GLY A 38 9.27 10.42 -6.19
N ILE A 39 8.94 10.44 -4.90
CA ILE A 39 9.34 11.50 -3.96
C ILE A 39 10.66 11.09 -3.30
N ASP A 40 11.65 11.97 -3.32
CA ASP A 40 12.93 11.74 -2.64
C ASP A 40 12.75 11.70 -1.13
N THR A 41 12.99 10.53 -0.54
CA THR A 41 12.81 10.24 0.89
C THR A 41 14.09 10.41 1.72
N SER A 42 15.22 10.69 1.06
CA SER A 42 16.46 11.08 1.74
C SER A 42 16.30 12.43 2.47
N ILE A 43 15.46 13.30 1.92
CA ILE A 43 15.07 14.57 2.53
C ILE A 43 13.97 14.32 3.56
N GLU A 44 14.26 14.55 4.85
CA GLU A 44 13.32 14.26 5.94
C GLU A 44 11.99 15.02 5.80
N GLY A 45 12.03 16.28 5.37
CA GLY A 45 10.84 17.09 5.13
C GLY A 45 9.87 16.50 4.09
N ASN A 46 10.37 15.64 3.18
CA ASN A 46 9.55 14.98 2.17
C ASN A 46 8.83 13.74 2.68
N ARG A 47 9.33 13.10 3.75
CA ARG A 47 8.85 11.78 4.20
C ARG A 47 7.37 11.78 4.52
N LYS A 48 6.85 12.83 5.17
CA LYS A 48 5.42 12.94 5.48
C LYS A 48 4.53 12.97 4.23
N LYS A 49 4.98 13.64 3.16
CA LYS A 49 4.27 13.68 1.87
C LYS A 49 4.39 12.33 1.15
N ALA A 50 5.59 11.75 1.14
CA ALA A 50 5.87 10.46 0.54
C ALA A 50 5.04 9.34 1.17
N THR A 51 4.98 9.26 2.50
CA THR A 51 4.13 8.30 3.24
C THR A 51 2.66 8.41 2.83
N LYS A 52 2.10 9.64 2.76
CA LYS A 52 0.69 9.83 2.35
C LYS A 52 0.43 9.37 0.92
N GLU A 53 1.31 9.72 -0.01
CA GLU A 53 1.17 9.29 -1.41
C GLU A 53 1.41 7.79 -1.57
N PHE A 54 2.30 7.21 -0.76
CA PHE A 54 2.53 5.78 -0.72
C PHE A 54 1.27 5.05 -0.30
N VAL A 55 0.64 5.41 0.82
CA VAL A 55 -0.60 4.75 1.28
C VAL A 55 -1.73 4.82 0.24
N LYS A 56 -1.84 5.92 -0.51
CA LYS A 56 -2.82 6.03 -1.60
C LYS A 56 -2.53 5.09 -2.77
N LYS A 57 -1.26 4.97 -3.16
CA LYS A 57 -0.83 4.11 -4.29
C LYS A 57 -0.65 2.65 -3.89
N TRP A 58 -0.33 2.41 -2.63
CA TRP A 58 -0.01 1.12 -2.08
C TRP A 58 -1.32 0.44 -1.67
N ASP A 59 -1.83 -0.39 -2.58
CA ASP A 59 -3.01 -1.20 -2.36
C ASP A 59 -2.70 -2.31 -1.33
N TYR A 60 -2.83 -1.98 -0.04
CA TYR A 60 -2.70 -2.87 1.14
C TYR A 60 -3.74 -4.01 1.19
N GLY A 61 -4.38 -4.33 0.07
CA GLY A 61 -5.63 -5.06 0.08
C GLY A 61 -6.76 -4.11 0.42
N GLY A 62 -6.77 -2.89 -0.13
CA GLY A 62 -7.81 -1.88 0.14
C GLY A 62 -8.48 -1.24 -1.07
N GLY A 63 -8.28 -1.68 -2.32
CA GLY A 63 -9.01 -1.24 -3.52
C GLY A 63 -10.30 -0.44 -3.30
N GLN A 64 -10.14 0.87 -3.21
CA GLN A 64 -11.11 1.92 -3.46
C GLN A 64 -10.30 2.99 -4.19
N SER A 65 -10.26 2.87 -5.52
CA SER A 65 -10.26 4.05 -6.37
C SER A 65 -11.47 4.89 -5.93
N TYR A 66 -11.22 6.09 -5.44
CA TYR A 66 -12.26 7.11 -5.27
C TYR A 66 -13.03 7.31 -6.58
#